data_AF-A0A9E6QW61-F1
#
_entry.id   AF-A0A9E6QW61-F1
#
_cell.length_a   1.000
_cell.length_b   1.000
_cell.length_c   1.000
_cell.angle_alpha   90.00
_cell.angle_beta   90.00
_cell.angle_gamma   90.00
#
_symmetry.space_group_name_H-M   'P 1'
#
loop_
_entity.id
_entity.type
_entity.pdbx_description
1 polymer ?
#
loop_
_entity_poly.entity_id
_entity_poly.type
_entity_poly.pdbx_seq_one_letter_code
_entity_poly.pdbx_strand_id
1 'polypeptide(L)'
;MELLVVMSGPIGSGKTRFAEALAAYGARSVSTRSYIRERTGCGEGRIELQAAGAALDEETGGLWVVDAVVAADAGGGDFLLLDSARIVSQVEGLRERFPGKVVHAHLEASPVVLEARYRSRPTVTREYASYEEASAHGTERQVGTLAGIADLVFDTEDTDPYDLALATMAFVGKLPPTRPLVDVIVGGQYGSEGKGNVCASIASRYDGLLRIGGPNAGHRVADPSYKYVQLPSGSMSNMGSQIIIAAGSTVWLPQLMLEILDHGLTGERLTIDPQVMVIDDDDRRIEGGSGEGDALTAIATTKQGVGAAVARKVLNRGKPLFGSPVILARDVPQLERFVRPARVVVDRLLREGKPILVEGTQGTELSIHHGRYPHVTSRETTSSGCISDAGIPPGAVRDVIMVLRTYPIRVGGPSGPMGREIDFATVSGRCGLPVDEIARTERGTVSNRERRIAEFDWGRLRREAELNGATCIALTFADYIDCANRDASCFGDLSAETQDFIRKVERVAGVPVTLVSKAFAKDGILERGDWS
;
A
#
# COMPACT_ATOMS: atom_id res chain seq x y z
N MET A 1 34.21 2.76 4.66
CA MET A 1 33.05 3.06 5.51
C MET A 1 32.64 4.54 5.49
N GLU A 2 31.35 4.81 5.31
CA GLU A 2 30.74 6.14 5.44
C GLU A 2 29.99 6.34 6.76
N LEU A 3 29.38 5.28 7.30
CA LEU A 3 28.63 5.28 8.56
C LEU A 3 28.94 4.02 9.38
N LEU A 4 29.16 4.21 10.68
CA LEU A 4 29.22 3.17 11.68
C LEU A 4 28.12 3.43 12.72
N VAL A 5 27.17 2.51 12.85
CA VAL A 5 26.28 2.49 14.03
C VAL A 5 26.87 1.55 15.07
N VAL A 6 27.03 2.03 16.28
CA VAL A 6 27.49 1.26 17.44
C VAL A 6 26.30 1.02 18.35
N MET A 7 25.98 -0.24 18.63
CA MET A 7 24.91 -0.56 19.57
C MET A 7 25.45 -0.83 20.96
N SER A 8 24.80 -0.31 22.00
CA SER A 8 24.96 -0.82 23.36
C SER A 8 23.62 -0.89 24.09
N GLY A 9 23.61 -1.43 25.30
CA GLY A 9 22.40 -1.64 26.08
C GLY A 9 22.48 -2.95 26.88
N PRO A 10 21.75 -3.09 27.99
CA PRO A 10 21.82 -4.27 28.83
C PRO A 10 21.33 -5.55 28.13
N ILE A 11 21.58 -6.72 28.70
CA ILE A 11 21.00 -7.98 28.25
C ILE A 11 19.47 -7.87 28.17
N GLY A 12 18.88 -8.19 27.01
CA GLY A 12 17.42 -8.15 26.83
C GLY A 12 16.87 -6.82 26.28
N SER A 13 17.73 -5.82 26.07
CA SER A 13 17.37 -4.52 25.46
C SER A 13 16.93 -4.55 24.00
N GLY A 14 16.84 -5.72 23.35
CA GLY A 14 16.35 -5.79 21.96
C GLY A 14 17.37 -5.56 20.84
N LYS A 15 18.68 -5.46 21.15
CA LYS A 15 19.78 -5.27 20.18
C LYS A 15 19.69 -6.13 18.91
N THR A 16 19.36 -7.41 19.04
CA THR A 16 19.26 -8.32 17.89
C THR A 16 18.17 -7.89 16.90
N ARG A 17 16.96 -7.56 17.39
CA ARG A 17 15.87 -7.11 16.51
C ARG A 17 16.17 -5.74 15.90
N PHE A 18 16.81 -4.85 16.67
CA PHE A 18 17.25 -3.56 16.15
C PHE A 18 18.32 -3.70 15.05
N ALA A 19 19.25 -4.66 15.20
CA ALA A 19 20.21 -4.99 14.15
C ALA A 19 19.55 -5.55 12.88
N GLU A 20 18.59 -6.46 13.04
CA GLU A 20 17.78 -6.98 11.93
C GLU A 20 17.05 -5.85 11.19
N ALA A 21 16.51 -4.88 11.95
CA ALA A 21 15.84 -3.72 11.38
C ALA A 21 16.80 -2.78 10.61
N LEU A 22 18.02 -2.54 11.13
CA LEU A 22 19.04 -1.74 10.45
C LEU A 22 19.62 -2.44 9.21
N ALA A 23 19.64 -3.78 9.19
CA ALA A 23 20.06 -4.55 8.01
C ALA A 23 19.16 -4.26 6.79
N ALA A 24 17.89 -3.93 6.99
CA ALA A 24 16.98 -3.51 5.91
C ALA A 24 17.42 -2.21 5.21
N TYR A 25 18.29 -1.41 5.85
CA TYR A 25 18.90 -0.20 5.28
C TYR A 25 20.32 -0.45 4.73
N GLY A 26 20.70 -1.73 4.55
CA GLY A 26 22.01 -2.12 4.00
C GLY A 26 23.14 -2.16 5.03
N ALA A 27 22.83 -2.12 6.33
CA ALA A 27 23.84 -2.26 7.37
C ALA A 27 24.47 -3.67 7.33
N ARG A 28 25.81 -3.73 7.30
CA ARG A 28 26.55 -4.99 7.50
C ARG A 28 26.96 -5.12 8.97
N SER A 29 26.54 -6.20 9.61
CA SER A 29 26.87 -6.44 11.02
C SER A 29 28.33 -6.83 11.21
N VAL A 30 29.01 -6.13 12.11
CA VAL A 30 30.32 -6.49 12.67
C VAL A 30 30.05 -7.21 13.98
N SER A 31 30.22 -8.53 13.98
CA SER A 31 29.93 -9.34 15.16
C SER A 31 31.13 -9.38 16.10
N THR A 32 31.00 -8.73 17.25
CA THR A 32 31.98 -8.81 18.34
C THR A 32 32.21 -10.25 18.78
N ARG A 33 31.15 -11.05 18.87
CA ARG A 33 31.22 -12.48 19.20
C ARG A 33 32.11 -13.25 18.23
N SER A 34 31.91 -13.05 16.92
CA SER A 34 32.67 -13.77 15.90
C SER A 34 34.14 -13.37 15.92
N TYR A 35 34.41 -12.08 16.07
CA TYR A 35 35.77 -11.56 16.17
C TYR A 35 36.52 -12.07 17.41
N ILE A 36 35.89 -12.11 18.58
CA ILE A 36 36.49 -12.66 19.81
C ILE A 36 36.90 -14.12 19.59
N ARG A 37 36.06 -14.93 18.95
CA ARG A 37 36.37 -16.35 18.67
C ARG A 37 37.56 -16.49 17.74
N GLU A 38 37.56 -15.76 16.64
CA GLU A 38 38.64 -15.81 15.66
C GLU A 38 39.96 -15.36 16.27
N ARG A 39 39.93 -14.37 17.17
CA ARG A 39 41.14 -13.82 17.79
C ARG A 39 41.68 -14.64 18.94
N THR A 40 40.80 -15.23 19.76
CA THR A 40 41.19 -15.92 21.02
C THR A 40 41.13 -17.44 20.94
N GLY A 41 40.43 -17.99 19.95
CA GLY A 41 40.18 -19.43 19.84
C GLY A 41 39.21 -19.99 20.90
N CYS A 42 38.48 -19.14 21.64
CA CYS A 42 37.54 -19.59 22.66
C CYS A 42 36.35 -20.38 22.07
N GLY A 43 35.71 -21.21 22.89
CA GLY A 43 34.54 -21.97 22.47
C GLY A 43 33.29 -21.11 22.24
N GLU A 44 32.19 -21.77 21.87
CA GLU A 44 30.92 -21.09 21.58
C GLU A 44 30.12 -20.70 22.83
N GLY A 45 30.55 -21.19 23.99
CA GLY A 45 29.96 -20.91 25.29
C GLY A 45 30.00 -19.42 25.60
N ARG A 46 28.86 -18.87 26.01
CA ARG A 46 28.70 -17.43 26.22
C ARG A 46 29.52 -16.92 27.44
N ILE A 47 29.74 -17.76 28.45
CA ILE A 47 30.68 -17.50 29.57
C ILE A 47 32.13 -17.39 29.06
N GLU A 48 32.57 -18.33 28.21
CA GLU A 48 33.92 -18.30 27.63
C GLU A 48 34.13 -17.06 26.76
N LEU A 49 33.12 -16.70 25.96
CA LEU A 49 33.12 -15.48 25.15
C LEU A 49 33.17 -14.20 25.99
N GLN A 50 32.45 -14.17 27.13
CA GLN A 50 32.50 -13.03 28.04
C GLN A 50 33.87 -12.90 28.69
N ALA A 51 34.45 -13.99 29.18
CA ALA A 51 35.78 -14.00 29.78
C ALA A 51 36.86 -13.61 28.77
N ALA A 52 36.85 -14.19 27.56
CA ALA A 52 37.77 -13.85 26.49
C ALA A 52 37.62 -12.38 26.05
N GLY A 53 36.38 -11.89 25.94
CA GLY A 53 36.12 -10.49 25.64
C GLY A 53 36.59 -9.54 26.74
N ALA A 54 36.47 -9.90 28.02
CA ALA A 54 36.95 -9.08 29.13
C ALA A 54 38.48 -9.04 29.18
N ALA A 55 39.14 -10.17 28.91
CA ALA A 55 40.60 -10.22 28.79
C ALA A 55 41.11 -9.33 27.64
N LEU A 56 40.42 -9.32 26.48
CA LEU A 56 40.74 -8.41 25.38
C LEU A 56 40.51 -6.94 25.75
N ASP A 57 39.47 -6.64 26.53
CA ASP A 57 39.23 -5.29 27.03
C ASP A 57 40.37 -4.82 27.97
N GLU A 58 40.84 -5.69 28.87
CA GLU A 58 41.99 -5.41 29.74
C GLU A 58 43.32 -5.26 28.96
N GLU A 59 43.57 -6.15 27.99
CA GLU A 59 44.80 -6.15 27.19
C GLU A 59 44.92 -4.91 26.30
N THR A 60 43.81 -4.49 25.67
CA THR A 60 43.82 -3.45 24.63
C THR A 60 43.21 -2.12 25.08
N GLY A 61 42.74 -2.03 26.33
CA GLY A 61 41.92 -0.90 26.78
C GLY A 61 40.58 -0.81 26.03
N GLY A 62 40.08 -1.90 25.46
CA GLY A 62 38.89 -1.97 24.61
C GLY A 62 39.13 -1.67 23.12
N LEU A 63 40.35 -1.34 22.71
CA LEU A 63 40.65 -0.95 21.32
C LEU A 63 40.55 -2.11 20.31
N TRP A 64 40.49 -3.37 20.75
CA TRP A 64 40.27 -4.53 19.86
C TRP A 64 38.97 -4.40 19.03
N VAL A 65 37.98 -3.65 19.51
CA VAL A 65 36.74 -3.37 18.77
C VAL A 65 37.01 -2.50 17.54
N VAL A 66 37.99 -1.59 17.62
CA VAL A 66 38.44 -0.79 16.47
C VAL A 66 39.02 -1.71 15.40
N ASP A 67 39.86 -2.68 15.80
CA ASP A 67 40.43 -3.65 14.88
C ASP A 67 39.34 -4.51 14.22
N ALA A 68 38.30 -4.91 14.96
CA ALA A 68 37.16 -5.64 14.42
C ALA A 68 36.44 -4.86 13.33
N VAL A 69 36.21 -3.56 13.54
CA VAL A 69 35.58 -2.68 12.54
C VAL A 69 36.50 -2.45 11.34
N VAL A 70 37.80 -2.23 11.57
CA VAL A 70 38.80 -2.08 10.48
C VAL A 70 38.86 -3.32 9.60
N ALA A 71 38.86 -4.51 10.20
CA ALA A 71 38.84 -5.78 9.46
C ALA A 71 37.56 -5.92 8.61
N ALA A 72 36.41 -5.51 9.14
CA ALA A 72 35.14 -5.56 8.42
C ALA A 72 34.98 -4.47 7.33
N ASP A 73 35.66 -3.33 7.48
CA ASP A 73 35.68 -2.24 6.49
C ASP A 73 36.55 -2.56 5.27
N ALA A 74 37.58 -3.41 5.42
CA ALA A 74 38.44 -3.83 4.31
C ALA A 74 37.67 -4.45 3.12
N GLY A 75 36.43 -4.92 3.35
CA GLY A 75 35.50 -5.41 2.33
C GLY A 75 34.75 -4.32 1.54
N GLY A 76 35.00 -3.03 1.77
CA GLY A 76 34.51 -1.93 0.94
C GLY A 76 33.02 -1.58 1.11
N GLY A 77 32.49 -1.52 2.34
CA GLY A 77 31.07 -1.16 2.54
C GLY A 77 30.84 0.21 3.18
N ASP A 78 29.70 0.81 2.84
CA ASP A 78 29.35 2.18 3.22
C ASP A 78 28.69 2.29 4.59
N PHE A 79 28.03 1.22 5.06
CA PHE A 79 27.32 1.19 6.34
C PHE A 79 27.66 -0.07 7.15
N LEU A 80 28.34 0.11 8.27
CA LEU A 80 28.63 -0.93 9.25
C LEU A 80 27.78 -0.76 10.52
N LEU A 81 27.46 -1.89 11.15
CA LEU A 81 26.76 -1.96 12.42
C LEU A 81 27.58 -2.82 13.40
N LEU A 82 28.17 -2.21 14.42
CA LEU A 82 28.80 -2.95 15.50
C LEU A 82 27.72 -3.48 16.46
N ASP A 83 27.66 -4.81 16.62
CA ASP A 83 26.56 -5.47 17.31
C ASP A 83 26.51 -5.24 18.83
N SER A 84 27.65 -4.87 19.43
CA SER A 84 27.73 -4.60 20.86
C SER A 84 28.98 -3.81 21.25
N ALA A 85 28.80 -2.69 21.95
CA ALA A 85 29.82 -2.04 22.77
C ALA A 85 29.46 -2.18 24.25
N ARG A 86 30.48 -2.34 25.10
CA ARG A 86 30.33 -2.68 26.54
C ARG A 86 30.97 -1.67 27.49
N ILE A 87 31.97 -0.92 27.02
CA ILE A 87 32.70 0.08 27.82
C ILE A 87 32.89 1.38 27.02
N VAL A 88 33.08 2.49 27.73
CA VAL A 88 33.23 3.84 27.15
C VAL A 88 34.40 3.92 26.16
N SER A 89 35.55 3.35 26.50
CA SER A 89 36.76 3.41 25.67
C SER A 89 36.60 2.75 24.30
N GLN A 90 35.71 1.76 24.16
CA GLN A 90 35.39 1.16 22.86
C GLN A 90 34.72 2.17 21.93
N VAL A 91 33.74 2.92 22.45
CA VAL A 91 33.00 3.93 21.65
C VAL A 91 33.90 5.12 21.32
N GLU A 92 34.67 5.60 22.30
CA GLU A 92 35.60 6.71 22.12
C GLU A 92 36.71 6.35 21.14
N GLY A 93 37.32 5.16 21.26
CA GLY A 93 38.34 4.69 20.32
C GLY A 93 37.82 4.58 18.89
N LEU A 94 36.56 4.17 18.70
CA LEU A 94 35.91 4.18 17.38
C LEU A 94 35.70 5.60 16.86
N ARG A 95 35.24 6.54 17.71
CA ARG A 95 35.06 7.95 17.34
C ARG A 95 36.38 8.62 16.95
N GLU A 96 37.46 8.32 17.67
CA GLU A 96 38.81 8.80 17.34
C GLU A 96 39.32 8.23 16.02
N ARG A 97 39.12 6.92 15.79
CA ARG A 97 39.56 6.26 14.55
C ARG A 97 38.76 6.69 13.32
N PHE A 98 37.46 6.92 13.49
CA PHE A 98 36.49 7.20 12.42
C PHE A 98 35.72 8.50 12.68
N PRO A 99 36.40 9.66 12.68
CA PRO A 99 35.81 10.94 13.06
C PRO A 99 34.62 11.31 12.15
N GLY A 100 33.52 11.73 12.77
CA GLY A 100 32.29 12.15 12.07
C GLY A 100 31.49 11.03 11.41
N LYS A 101 31.90 9.76 11.60
CA LYS A 101 31.23 8.59 10.99
C LYS A 101 30.56 7.66 12.00
N VAL A 102 30.81 7.84 13.30
CA VAL A 102 30.29 6.97 14.36
C VAL A 102 29.04 7.56 14.97
N VAL A 103 27.99 6.77 15.01
CA VAL A 103 26.76 7.05 15.76
C VAL A 103 26.52 5.94 16.76
N HIS A 104 26.39 6.31 18.01
CA HIS A 104 26.18 5.39 19.10
C HIS A 104 24.70 5.39 19.52
N ALA A 105 24.04 4.26 19.34
CA ALA A 105 22.67 4.00 19.77
C ALA A 105 22.66 3.09 21.01
N HIS A 106 22.18 3.61 22.13
CA HIS A 106 21.98 2.86 23.37
C HIS A 106 20.52 2.42 23.50
N LEU A 107 20.27 1.13 23.75
CA LEU A 107 18.94 0.57 23.91
C LEU A 107 18.65 0.29 25.38
N GLU A 108 17.51 0.76 25.87
CA GLU A 108 17.03 0.59 27.24
C GLU A 108 15.66 -0.09 27.28
N ALA A 109 15.31 -0.60 28.47
CA ALA A 109 13.97 -1.01 28.87
C ALA A 109 13.96 -1.08 30.40
N SER A 110 12.79 -1.07 31.04
CA SER A 110 12.71 -1.22 32.49
C SER A 110 13.28 -2.55 32.96
N PRO A 111 13.75 -2.63 34.22
CA PRO A 111 14.21 -3.87 34.82
C PRO A 111 13.20 -5.02 34.70
N VAL A 112 11.89 -4.72 34.81
CA VAL A 112 10.81 -5.71 34.70
C VAL A 112 10.77 -6.34 33.30
N VAL A 113 10.86 -5.50 32.26
CA VAL A 113 10.87 -5.96 30.87
C VAL A 113 12.14 -6.72 30.53
N LEU A 114 13.30 -6.24 30.97
CA LEU A 114 14.59 -6.91 30.74
C LEU A 114 14.62 -8.29 31.41
N GLU A 115 14.12 -8.40 32.65
CA GLU A 115 14.02 -9.68 33.34
C GLU A 115 13.04 -10.64 32.65
N ALA A 116 11.88 -10.16 32.20
CA ALA A 116 10.92 -10.97 31.46
C ALA A 116 11.50 -11.51 30.14
N ARG A 117 12.26 -10.67 29.41
CA ARG A 117 12.97 -11.04 28.17
C ARG A 117 14.17 -11.95 28.41
N TYR A 118 14.77 -11.93 29.60
CA TYR A 118 15.87 -12.82 29.99
C TYR A 118 15.39 -14.21 30.46
N ARG A 119 14.29 -14.24 31.24
CA ARG A 119 13.34 -15.37 31.24
C ARG A 119 12.79 -15.50 29.79
N SER A 120 11.79 -16.26 29.38
CA SER A 120 11.45 -16.44 27.93
C SER A 120 12.56 -17.06 27.02
N ARG A 121 13.85 -16.73 27.15
CA ARG A 121 14.97 -17.40 26.47
C ARG A 121 15.01 -18.88 26.83
N PRO A 122 15.37 -19.77 25.89
CA PRO A 122 15.54 -21.20 26.18
C PRO A 122 16.53 -21.41 27.35
N THR A 123 16.23 -22.35 28.25
CA THR A 123 17.06 -22.62 29.44
C THR A 123 18.51 -22.94 29.08
N VAL A 124 18.73 -23.60 27.93
CA VAL A 124 20.06 -23.92 27.37
C VAL A 124 20.89 -22.66 27.02
N THR A 125 20.23 -21.51 26.86
CA THR A 125 20.86 -20.22 26.54
C THR A 125 20.91 -19.25 27.73
N ARG A 126 20.42 -19.66 28.93
CA ARG A 126 20.49 -18.87 30.16
C ARG A 126 21.77 -19.21 30.92
N GLU A 127 22.50 -18.19 31.33
CA GLU A 127 23.83 -18.32 31.93
C GLU A 127 23.78 -18.28 33.46
N TYR A 128 22.87 -17.45 33.98
CA TYR A 128 22.66 -17.19 35.39
C TYR A 128 21.23 -17.54 35.80
N ALA A 129 21.04 -17.81 37.10
CA ALA A 129 19.76 -18.19 37.66
C ALA A 129 18.76 -17.02 37.61
N SER A 130 19.25 -15.77 37.68
CA SER A 130 18.45 -14.55 37.61
C SER A 130 19.02 -13.51 36.63
N TYR A 131 18.18 -12.55 36.24
CA TYR A 131 18.62 -11.38 35.47
C TYR A 131 19.53 -10.46 36.31
N GLU A 132 19.29 -10.38 37.61
CA GLU A 132 20.08 -9.58 38.56
C GLU A 132 21.53 -10.06 38.62
N GLU A 133 21.75 -11.39 38.68
CA GLU A 133 23.08 -11.98 38.61
C GLU A 133 23.76 -11.68 37.25
N ALA A 134 23.01 -11.75 36.16
CA ALA A 134 23.52 -11.50 34.82
C ALA A 134 23.93 -10.02 34.61
N SER A 135 23.12 -9.07 35.10
CA SER A 135 23.41 -7.64 34.98
C SER A 135 24.51 -7.18 35.95
N ALA A 136 24.70 -7.88 37.07
CA ALA A 136 25.73 -7.59 38.05
C ALA A 136 27.11 -8.21 37.72
N HIS A 137 27.29 -8.89 36.57
CA HIS A 137 28.53 -9.59 36.26
C HIS A 137 29.43 -8.85 35.26
N GLY A 138 30.75 -8.88 35.50
CA GLY A 138 31.78 -8.39 34.56
C GLY A 138 31.52 -6.98 34.01
N THR A 139 31.71 -6.82 32.70
CA THR A 139 31.49 -5.59 31.94
C THR A 139 30.01 -5.20 31.83
N GLU A 140 29.07 -6.13 32.05
CA GLU A 140 27.63 -5.87 31.95
C GLU A 140 27.17 -4.79 32.95
N ARG A 141 27.82 -4.73 34.12
CA ARG A 141 27.61 -3.69 35.14
C ARG A 141 27.82 -2.28 34.64
N GLN A 142 28.71 -2.12 33.65
CA GLN A 142 29.09 -0.81 33.13
C GLN A 142 28.29 -0.44 31.88
N VAL A 143 27.55 -1.38 31.28
CA VAL A 143 26.87 -1.14 30.00
C VAL A 143 25.89 0.02 30.09
N GLY A 144 25.17 0.17 31.20
CA GLY A 144 24.22 1.27 31.39
C GLY A 144 24.86 2.66 31.42
N THR A 145 26.16 2.78 31.74
CA THR A 145 26.83 4.10 31.74
C THR A 145 27.04 4.63 30.32
N LEU A 146 27.03 3.75 29.32
CA LEU A 146 27.18 4.13 27.91
C LEU A 146 26.02 5.01 27.42
N ALA A 147 24.84 4.99 28.08
CA ALA A 147 23.76 5.91 27.78
C ALA A 147 24.22 7.39 27.85
N GLY A 148 25.11 7.72 28.78
CA GLY A 148 25.60 9.09 28.99
C GLY A 148 26.50 9.64 27.88
N ILE A 149 27.00 8.78 26.98
CA ILE A 149 27.85 9.16 25.84
C ILE A 149 27.21 8.85 24.48
N ALA A 150 25.99 8.31 24.48
CA ALA A 150 25.28 7.91 23.29
C ALA A 150 24.70 9.11 22.53
N ASP A 151 24.70 9.00 21.21
CA ASP A 151 24.06 9.99 20.34
C ASP A 151 22.54 9.81 20.33
N LEU A 152 22.08 8.55 20.48
CA LEU A 152 20.69 8.14 20.53
C LEU A 152 20.48 7.20 21.73
N VAL A 153 19.47 7.46 22.54
CA VAL A 153 19.00 6.55 23.59
C VAL A 153 17.56 6.17 23.28
N PHE A 154 17.30 4.87 23.15
CA PHE A 154 15.99 4.34 22.77
C PHE A 154 15.39 3.47 23.86
N ASP A 155 14.14 3.76 24.19
CA ASP A 155 13.29 2.84 24.95
C ASP A 155 12.71 1.77 24.02
N THR A 156 12.95 0.51 24.36
CA THR A 156 12.53 -0.65 23.56
C THR A 156 11.33 -1.37 24.13
N GLU A 157 10.69 -0.88 25.20
CA GLU A 157 9.54 -1.55 25.82
C GLU A 157 8.37 -1.71 24.86
N ASP A 158 7.89 -0.59 24.32
CA ASP A 158 6.68 -0.51 23.50
C ASP A 158 6.96 0.05 22.09
N THR A 159 8.23 0.08 21.68
CA THR A 159 8.64 0.63 20.38
C THR A 159 9.02 -0.48 19.40
N ASP A 160 8.50 -0.41 18.17
CA ASP A 160 8.88 -1.34 17.11
C ASP A 160 10.38 -1.14 16.74
N PRO A 161 11.19 -2.21 16.67
CA PRO A 161 12.60 -2.13 16.27
C PRO A 161 12.84 -1.40 14.94
N TYR A 162 11.87 -1.42 14.01
CA TYR A 162 11.94 -0.68 12.75
C TYR A 162 11.76 0.82 12.94
N ASP A 163 10.96 1.27 13.92
CA ASP A 163 10.81 2.70 14.24
C ASP A 163 12.11 3.24 14.83
N LEU A 164 12.79 2.44 15.65
CA LEU A 164 14.12 2.76 16.17
C LEU A 164 15.14 2.88 15.03
N ALA A 165 15.11 1.94 14.08
CA ALA A 165 15.99 1.98 12.91
C ALA A 165 15.70 3.21 12.04
N LEU A 166 14.42 3.53 11.82
CA LEU A 166 14.01 4.74 11.10
C LEU A 166 14.53 6.02 11.80
N ALA A 167 14.35 6.12 13.12
CA ALA A 167 14.85 7.24 13.90
C ALA A 167 16.38 7.38 13.79
N THR A 168 17.11 6.26 13.81
CA THR A 168 18.56 6.23 13.60
C THR A 168 18.93 6.73 12.21
N MET A 169 18.26 6.22 11.17
CA MET A 169 18.53 6.64 9.79
C MET A 169 18.16 8.11 9.54
N ALA A 170 17.12 8.62 10.21
CA ALA A 170 16.76 10.03 10.19
C ALA A 170 17.81 10.91 10.86
N PHE A 171 18.30 10.52 12.04
CA PHE A 171 19.33 11.23 12.78
C PHE A 171 20.61 11.40 11.96
N VAL A 172 21.01 10.37 11.21
CA VAL A 172 22.21 10.40 10.37
C VAL A 172 21.99 10.98 8.97
N GLY A 173 20.77 11.46 8.68
CA GLY A 173 20.42 12.03 7.38
C GLY A 173 20.47 11.03 6.22
N LYS A 174 20.37 9.72 6.50
CA LYS A 174 20.41 8.64 5.50
C LYS A 174 19.07 7.90 5.37
N LEU A 175 17.95 8.61 5.55
CA LEU A 175 16.63 8.04 5.22
C LEU A 175 16.62 7.61 3.75
N PRO A 176 16.18 6.37 3.43
CA PRO A 176 16.09 5.95 2.05
C PRO A 176 15.06 6.82 1.33
N PRO A 177 15.32 7.20 0.06
CA PRO A 177 14.31 7.87 -0.73
C PRO A 177 13.07 6.98 -0.84
N THR A 178 11.89 7.60 -0.89
CA THR A 178 10.66 6.89 -1.17
C THR A 178 10.80 6.18 -2.50
N ARG A 179 10.71 4.84 -2.50
CA ARG A 179 10.78 4.05 -3.72
C ARG A 179 9.42 4.10 -4.43
N PRO A 180 9.39 4.36 -5.74
CA PRO A 180 8.15 4.30 -6.52
C PRO A 180 7.73 2.82 -6.67
N LEU A 181 6.79 2.38 -5.84
CA LEU A 181 6.32 0.98 -5.77
C LEU A 181 4.79 0.88 -5.80
N VAL A 182 4.09 2.01 -5.88
CA VAL A 182 2.62 2.05 -5.91
C VAL A 182 2.14 2.35 -7.32
N ASP A 183 1.30 1.47 -7.86
CA ASP A 183 0.58 1.76 -9.08
C ASP A 183 -0.86 2.14 -8.74
N VAL A 184 -1.38 3.15 -9.40
CA VAL A 184 -2.75 3.66 -9.19
C VAL A 184 -3.55 3.45 -10.46
N ILE A 185 -4.70 2.78 -10.34
CA ILE A 185 -5.60 2.57 -11.47
C ILE A 185 -6.87 3.42 -11.33
N VAL A 186 -7.12 4.25 -12.33
CA VAL A 186 -8.21 5.24 -12.37
C VAL A 186 -8.99 5.15 -13.67
N GLY A 187 -10.26 5.56 -13.68
CA GLY A 187 -11.05 5.63 -14.91
C GLY A 187 -10.93 7.01 -15.52
N GLY A 188 -10.63 7.12 -16.81
CA GLY A 188 -10.48 8.43 -17.48
C GLY A 188 -11.79 9.03 -18.01
N GLN A 189 -12.95 8.45 -17.70
CA GLN A 189 -14.24 8.83 -18.29
C GLN A 189 -15.33 8.94 -17.21
N TYR A 190 -16.57 8.50 -17.50
CA TYR A 190 -17.72 8.59 -16.60
C TYR A 190 -17.95 7.33 -15.76
N GLY A 191 -16.91 6.52 -15.53
CA GLY A 191 -17.03 5.22 -14.87
C GLY A 191 -17.44 4.10 -15.82
N SER A 192 -17.38 2.85 -15.31
CA SER A 192 -17.69 1.62 -16.07
C SER A 192 -16.76 1.36 -17.26
N GLU A 193 -15.50 1.78 -17.17
CA GLU A 193 -14.44 1.55 -18.16
C GLU A 193 -13.80 0.17 -18.05
N GLY A 194 -14.26 -0.72 -17.16
CA GLY A 194 -13.69 -2.06 -17.01
C GLY A 194 -12.49 -2.17 -16.07
N LYS A 195 -12.25 -1.15 -15.22
CA LYS A 195 -11.19 -1.15 -14.20
C LYS A 195 -11.04 -2.46 -13.45
N GLY A 196 -12.13 -2.98 -12.88
CA GLY A 196 -12.07 -4.20 -12.08
C GLY A 196 -11.47 -5.41 -12.80
N ASN A 197 -11.84 -5.59 -14.08
CA ASN A 197 -11.31 -6.68 -14.88
C ASN A 197 -9.82 -6.47 -15.18
N VAL A 198 -9.41 -5.22 -15.46
CA VAL A 198 -8.00 -4.86 -15.64
C VAL A 198 -7.22 -5.12 -14.34
N CYS A 199 -7.68 -4.63 -13.20
CA CYS A 199 -7.07 -4.87 -11.88
C CYS A 199 -6.86 -6.36 -11.61
N ALA A 200 -7.91 -7.16 -11.81
CA ALA A 200 -7.85 -8.60 -11.56
C ALA A 200 -6.83 -9.30 -12.47
N SER A 201 -6.71 -8.88 -13.74
CA SER A 201 -5.75 -9.47 -14.68
C SER A 201 -4.28 -9.21 -14.29
N ILE A 202 -3.99 -8.07 -13.67
CA ILE A 202 -2.62 -7.70 -13.25
C ILE A 202 -2.36 -7.92 -11.76
N ALA A 203 -3.34 -8.40 -11.00
CA ALA A 203 -3.27 -8.50 -9.53
C ALA A 203 -2.12 -9.37 -9.03
N SER A 204 -1.70 -10.38 -9.81
CA SER A 204 -0.59 -11.28 -9.47
C SER A 204 0.78 -10.59 -9.37
N ARG A 205 0.92 -9.36 -9.87
CA ARG A 205 2.15 -8.58 -9.83
C ARG A 205 2.37 -7.81 -8.53
N TYR A 206 1.36 -7.80 -7.64
CA TYR A 206 1.33 -6.94 -6.47
C TYR A 206 1.22 -7.76 -5.18
N ASP A 207 1.94 -7.33 -4.15
CA ASP A 207 1.83 -7.91 -2.82
C ASP A 207 0.76 -7.21 -1.98
N GLY A 208 0.33 -6.01 -2.37
CA GLY A 208 -0.77 -5.28 -1.75
C GLY A 208 -1.84 -4.89 -2.76
N LEU A 209 -3.09 -5.23 -2.48
CA LEU A 209 -4.25 -4.74 -3.22
C LEU A 209 -5.05 -3.82 -2.31
N LEU A 210 -5.18 -2.55 -2.70
CA LEU A 210 -5.80 -1.51 -1.89
C LEU A 210 -7.03 -0.94 -2.60
N ARG A 211 -8.14 -0.84 -1.86
CA ARG A 211 -9.38 -0.21 -2.32
C ARG A 211 -9.64 1.11 -1.59
N ILE A 212 -10.13 2.09 -2.35
CA ILE A 212 -10.71 3.36 -1.86
C ILE A 212 -12.15 3.52 -2.35
N GLY A 213 -12.84 4.58 -1.92
CA GLY A 213 -14.20 4.89 -2.38
C GLY A 213 -15.29 4.16 -1.59
N GLY A 214 -16.39 3.78 -2.24
CA GLY A 214 -17.50 3.11 -1.57
C GLY A 214 -18.39 2.26 -2.48
N PRO A 215 -19.51 1.72 -1.95
CA PRO A 215 -20.35 0.75 -2.66
C PRO A 215 -21.15 1.30 -3.85
N ASN A 216 -20.94 2.56 -4.21
CA ASN A 216 -21.49 3.18 -5.41
C ASN A 216 -20.71 2.82 -6.69
N ALA A 217 -19.61 2.07 -6.60
CA ALA A 217 -18.95 1.40 -7.72
C ALA A 217 -18.99 -0.12 -7.55
N GLY A 218 -19.42 -0.82 -8.60
CA GLY A 218 -19.37 -2.29 -8.68
C GLY A 218 -18.49 -2.71 -9.85
N HIS A 219 -17.47 -3.50 -9.58
CA HIS A 219 -16.43 -3.95 -10.48
C HIS A 219 -16.64 -5.43 -10.80
N ARG A 220 -16.93 -5.73 -12.08
CA ARG A 220 -17.06 -7.12 -12.54
C ARG A 220 -15.71 -7.62 -13.04
N VAL A 221 -15.40 -8.85 -12.68
CA VAL A 221 -14.22 -9.61 -13.13
C VAL A 221 -14.73 -10.85 -13.84
N ALA A 222 -14.12 -11.20 -14.97
CA ALA A 222 -14.53 -12.35 -15.77
C ALA A 222 -13.98 -13.68 -15.23
N ASP A 223 -12.74 -13.69 -14.72
CA ASP A 223 -12.10 -14.88 -14.16
C ASP A 223 -11.20 -14.56 -12.95
N PRO A 224 -11.42 -15.21 -11.79
CA PRO A 224 -12.66 -15.90 -11.43
C PRO A 224 -13.84 -14.92 -11.45
N SER A 225 -14.98 -15.36 -11.99
CA SER A 225 -16.15 -14.49 -12.14
C SER A 225 -16.67 -14.02 -10.79
N TYR A 226 -16.56 -12.72 -10.52
CA TYR A 226 -17.07 -12.10 -9.29
C TYR A 226 -17.46 -10.64 -9.52
N LYS A 227 -18.34 -10.13 -8.65
CA LYS A 227 -18.73 -8.71 -8.62
C LYS A 227 -18.24 -8.09 -7.31
N TYR A 228 -17.11 -7.41 -7.39
CA TYR A 228 -16.50 -6.67 -6.30
C TYR A 228 -17.22 -5.34 -6.09
N VAL A 229 -17.60 -5.01 -4.87
CA VAL A 229 -18.18 -3.72 -4.48
C VAL A 229 -17.25 -2.99 -3.52
N GLN A 230 -16.74 -3.67 -2.49
CA GLN A 230 -15.94 -3.04 -1.43
C GLN A 230 -14.53 -3.61 -1.28
N LEU A 231 -14.32 -4.87 -1.62
CA LEU A 231 -12.98 -5.43 -1.76
C LEU A 231 -12.32 -4.97 -3.06
N PRO A 232 -10.98 -4.85 -3.08
CA PRO A 232 -10.26 -4.59 -4.31
C PRO A 232 -10.43 -5.76 -5.29
N SER A 233 -10.63 -5.43 -6.56
CA SER A 233 -10.69 -6.43 -7.62
C SER A 233 -9.35 -7.16 -7.71
N GLY A 234 -9.40 -8.48 -7.87
CA GLY A 234 -8.21 -9.33 -7.84
C GLY A 234 -7.95 -10.02 -6.49
N SER A 235 -8.76 -9.75 -5.46
CA SER A 235 -8.65 -10.46 -4.18
C SER A 235 -8.81 -11.99 -4.30
N MET A 236 -9.49 -12.51 -5.33
CA MET A 236 -9.47 -13.95 -5.67
C MET A 236 -8.37 -14.31 -6.67
N SER A 237 -7.95 -13.38 -7.52
CA SER A 237 -6.93 -13.61 -8.56
C SER A 237 -5.51 -13.71 -7.98
N ASN A 238 -5.25 -13.08 -6.83
CA ASN A 238 -3.99 -13.18 -6.10
C ASN A 238 -4.23 -13.52 -4.62
N MET A 239 -4.17 -14.81 -4.29
CA MET A 239 -4.37 -15.29 -2.91
C MET A 239 -3.23 -14.93 -1.94
N GLY A 240 -2.06 -14.56 -2.46
CA GLY A 240 -0.89 -14.18 -1.66
C GLY A 240 -0.85 -12.71 -1.24
N SER A 241 -1.65 -11.84 -1.87
CA SER A 241 -1.62 -10.41 -1.57
C SER A 241 -2.31 -10.05 -0.25
N GLN A 242 -1.78 -9.02 0.41
CA GLN A 242 -2.47 -8.28 1.46
C GLN A 242 -3.63 -7.49 0.85
N ILE A 243 -4.79 -7.55 1.50
CA ILE A 243 -6.00 -6.85 1.08
C ILE A 243 -6.23 -5.67 2.03
N ILE A 244 -6.38 -4.47 1.48
CA ILE A 244 -6.41 -3.23 2.25
C ILE A 244 -7.63 -2.40 1.86
N ILE A 245 -8.44 -2.01 2.84
CA ILE A 245 -9.48 -0.97 2.71
C ILE A 245 -8.99 0.25 3.45
N ALA A 246 -8.62 1.31 2.72
CA ALA A 246 -7.95 2.46 3.30
C ALA A 246 -8.91 3.47 3.95
N ALA A 247 -8.36 4.38 4.78
CA ALA A 247 -9.08 5.36 5.59
C ALA A 247 -10.11 6.20 4.82
N GLY A 248 -9.77 6.54 3.57
CA GLY A 248 -10.66 7.19 2.63
C GLY A 248 -11.72 6.26 2.04
N SER A 249 -12.14 5.17 2.70
CA SER A 249 -13.24 4.33 2.19
C SER A 249 -14.53 4.58 2.96
N THR A 250 -15.64 4.23 2.33
CA THR A 250 -16.99 4.24 2.91
C THR A 250 -17.61 2.88 2.66
N VAL A 251 -18.00 2.17 3.71
CA VAL A 251 -18.42 0.77 3.63
C VAL A 251 -19.83 0.54 4.14
N TRP A 252 -20.58 -0.32 3.48
CA TRP A 252 -21.85 -0.84 4.01
C TRP A 252 -21.61 -2.25 4.56
N LEU A 253 -21.86 -2.42 5.86
CA LEU A 253 -21.45 -3.59 6.63
C LEU A 253 -22.00 -4.91 6.05
N PRO A 254 -23.29 -5.05 5.68
CA PRO A 254 -23.82 -6.30 5.13
C PRO A 254 -23.10 -6.77 3.86
N GLN A 255 -22.87 -5.86 2.91
CA GLN A 255 -22.13 -6.19 1.68
C GLN A 255 -20.67 -6.53 1.97
N LEU A 256 -20.04 -5.88 2.97
CA LEU A 256 -18.62 -6.10 3.26
C LEU A 256 -18.43 -7.48 3.88
N MET A 257 -19.29 -7.83 4.84
CA MET A 257 -19.27 -9.14 5.49
C MET A 257 -19.52 -10.27 4.49
N LEU A 258 -20.41 -10.06 3.50
CA LEU A 258 -20.64 -11.01 2.42
C LEU A 258 -19.38 -11.22 1.59
N GLU A 259 -18.72 -10.15 1.14
CA GLU A 259 -17.48 -10.25 0.36
C GLU A 259 -16.33 -10.87 1.18
N ILE A 260 -16.21 -10.55 2.47
CA ILE A 260 -15.23 -11.19 3.37
C ILE A 260 -15.44 -12.70 3.43
N LEU A 261 -16.70 -13.13 3.57
CA LEU A 261 -17.07 -14.54 3.66
C LEU A 261 -16.82 -15.28 2.34
N ASP A 262 -17.29 -14.73 1.22
CA ASP A 262 -17.13 -15.30 -0.12
C ASP A 262 -15.64 -15.51 -0.48
N HIS A 263 -14.78 -14.61 -0.01
CA HIS A 263 -13.34 -14.64 -0.26
C HIS A 263 -12.52 -15.39 0.80
N GLY A 264 -13.16 -15.87 1.88
CA GLY A 264 -12.48 -16.54 3.00
C GLY A 264 -11.40 -15.66 3.66
N LEU A 265 -11.60 -14.35 3.74
CA LEU A 265 -10.58 -13.43 4.26
C LEU A 265 -10.44 -13.55 5.77
N THR A 266 -9.19 -13.69 6.23
CA THR A 266 -8.82 -13.70 7.64
C THR A 266 -8.23 -12.35 8.06
N GLY A 267 -8.12 -12.14 9.38
CA GLY A 267 -7.46 -10.96 9.94
C GLY A 267 -6.00 -10.82 9.50
N GLU A 268 -5.32 -11.91 9.11
CA GLU A 268 -3.93 -11.88 8.65
C GLU A 268 -3.78 -11.30 7.24
N ARG A 269 -4.82 -11.44 6.42
CA ARG A 269 -4.81 -11.03 5.01
C ARG A 269 -5.55 -9.72 4.76
N LEU A 270 -6.66 -9.49 5.46
CA LEU A 270 -7.47 -8.28 5.33
C LEU A 270 -7.14 -7.26 6.43
N THR A 271 -6.93 -6.03 6.00
CA THR A 271 -6.80 -4.84 6.84
C THR A 271 -7.86 -3.81 6.46
N ILE A 272 -8.64 -3.37 7.44
CA ILE A 272 -9.61 -2.28 7.32
C ILE A 272 -9.13 -1.13 8.20
N ASP A 273 -8.94 0.05 7.61
CA ASP A 273 -8.49 1.19 8.40
C ASP A 273 -9.54 1.61 9.44
N PRO A 274 -9.15 1.91 10.70
CA PRO A 274 -10.06 2.34 11.76
C PRO A 274 -10.83 3.63 11.46
N GLN A 275 -10.44 4.41 10.45
CA GLN A 275 -11.11 5.65 10.02
C GLN A 275 -12.11 5.43 8.87
N VAL A 276 -12.25 4.21 8.35
CA VAL A 276 -13.24 3.87 7.31
C VAL A 276 -14.64 4.22 7.82
N MET A 277 -15.39 4.96 7.01
CA MET A 277 -16.75 5.39 7.34
C MET A 277 -17.74 4.25 7.11
N VAL A 278 -18.58 3.92 8.07
CA VAL A 278 -19.62 2.88 7.91
C VAL A 278 -20.94 3.54 7.55
N ILE A 279 -21.53 3.15 6.41
CA ILE A 279 -22.85 3.59 5.93
C ILE A 279 -23.93 3.03 6.85
N ASP A 280 -24.74 3.94 7.38
CA ASP A 280 -25.93 3.63 8.15
C ASP A 280 -27.15 3.49 7.23
N ASP A 281 -28.15 2.73 7.63
CA ASP A 281 -29.37 2.58 6.83
C ASP A 281 -30.10 3.92 6.65
N ASP A 282 -29.94 4.86 7.60
CA ASP A 282 -30.44 6.23 7.46
C ASP A 282 -29.77 6.99 6.31
N ASP A 283 -28.47 6.79 6.06
CA ASP A 283 -27.77 7.41 4.92
C ASP A 283 -28.38 6.94 3.59
N ARG A 284 -28.70 5.64 3.50
CA ARG A 284 -29.34 5.05 2.31
C ARG A 284 -30.76 5.58 2.13
N ARG A 285 -31.50 5.74 3.23
CA ARG A 285 -32.86 6.32 3.25
C ARG A 285 -32.83 7.78 2.80
N ILE A 286 -31.89 8.58 3.29
CA ILE A 286 -31.70 9.98 2.91
C ILE A 286 -31.39 10.10 1.41
N GLU A 287 -30.46 9.30 0.88
CA GLU A 287 -30.21 9.28 -0.57
C GLU A 287 -31.38 8.73 -1.39
N GLY A 288 -32.20 7.86 -0.77
CA GLY A 288 -33.38 7.28 -1.39
C GLY A 288 -34.44 8.31 -1.77
N GLY A 289 -34.52 9.41 -1.02
CA GLY A 289 -35.55 10.45 -1.08
C GLY A 289 -36.88 9.99 -0.49
N SER A 290 -37.73 10.92 -0.07
CA SER A 290 -39.08 10.65 0.45
C SER A 290 -40.22 10.87 -0.58
N GLY A 291 -39.91 11.28 -1.82
CA GLY A 291 -40.90 11.49 -2.88
C GLY A 291 -40.31 12.12 -4.16
N GLU A 292 -41.13 12.31 -5.19
CA GLU A 292 -40.77 13.09 -6.39
C GLU A 292 -40.54 14.56 -6.04
N GLY A 293 -39.38 15.12 -6.43
CA GLY A 293 -39.04 16.54 -6.24
C GLY A 293 -37.99 16.84 -5.16
N ASP A 294 -37.43 15.83 -4.50
CA ASP A 294 -36.33 16.02 -3.54
C ASP A 294 -35.00 16.35 -4.27
N ALA A 295 -34.23 17.31 -3.77
CA ALA A 295 -33.02 17.84 -4.44
C ALA A 295 -31.96 16.76 -4.72
N LEU A 296 -31.92 15.69 -3.90
CA LEU A 296 -31.04 14.54 -4.09
C LEU A 296 -31.53 13.54 -5.15
N THR A 297 -32.83 13.56 -5.50
CA THR A 297 -33.41 12.71 -6.56
C THR A 297 -33.20 13.29 -7.97
N ALA A 298 -32.86 14.58 -8.08
CA ALA A 298 -32.55 15.25 -9.34
C ALA A 298 -31.24 14.75 -9.98
N ILE A 299 -30.35 14.16 -9.18
CA ILE A 299 -29.11 13.53 -9.65
C ILE A 299 -29.35 12.02 -9.71
N ALA A 300 -28.89 11.36 -10.77
CA ALA A 300 -28.97 9.90 -10.91
C ALA A 300 -28.03 9.15 -9.93
N THR A 301 -28.19 9.35 -8.63
CA THR A 301 -27.40 8.70 -7.57
C THR A 301 -27.65 7.20 -7.55
N THR A 302 -26.70 6.45 -7.00
CA THR A 302 -26.82 4.98 -6.84
C THR A 302 -27.68 4.57 -5.65
N LYS A 303 -28.13 5.54 -4.83
CA LYS A 303 -28.90 5.33 -3.59
C LYS A 303 -28.25 4.32 -2.63
N GLN A 304 -26.92 4.41 -2.50
CA GLN A 304 -26.15 3.48 -1.67
C GLN A 304 -25.74 4.08 -0.32
N GLY A 305 -26.09 5.34 -0.06
CA GLY A 305 -25.78 6.08 1.17
C GLY A 305 -24.38 6.70 1.19
N VAL A 306 -23.63 6.70 0.09
CA VAL A 306 -22.22 7.15 0.07
C VAL A 306 -22.09 8.66 0.26
N GLY A 307 -22.84 9.46 -0.48
CA GLY A 307 -22.89 10.92 -0.35
C GLY A 307 -23.42 11.35 1.01
N ALA A 308 -24.50 10.71 1.49
CA ALA A 308 -25.06 10.99 2.82
C ALA A 308 -24.06 10.62 3.95
N ALA A 309 -23.39 9.46 3.86
CA ALA A 309 -22.37 9.07 4.84
C ALA A 309 -21.16 10.02 4.84
N VAL A 310 -20.72 10.49 3.67
CA VAL A 310 -19.64 11.49 3.58
C VAL A 310 -20.09 12.82 4.21
N ALA A 311 -21.30 13.29 3.91
CA ALA A 311 -21.85 14.49 4.53
C ALA A 311 -21.96 14.33 6.06
N ARG A 312 -22.43 13.18 6.53
CA ARG A 312 -22.48 12.82 7.96
C ARG A 312 -21.10 12.89 8.61
N LYS A 313 -20.06 12.32 7.98
CA LYS A 313 -18.67 12.41 8.48
C LYS A 313 -18.15 13.85 8.57
N VAL A 314 -18.56 14.72 7.65
CA VAL A 314 -18.16 16.13 7.64
C VAL A 314 -18.90 16.95 8.70
N LEU A 315 -20.22 16.77 8.81
CA LEU A 315 -21.09 17.61 9.65
C LEU A 315 -21.12 17.17 11.12
N ASN A 316 -20.94 15.88 11.41
CA ASN A 316 -21.06 15.33 12.76
C ASN A 316 -19.69 15.15 13.45
N ARG A 317 -18.84 16.19 13.44
CA ARG A 317 -17.52 16.18 14.15
C ARG A 317 -17.61 16.45 15.65
N GLY A 318 -18.83 16.71 16.15
CA GLY A 318 -19.14 16.95 17.56
C GLY A 318 -20.53 16.40 17.89
N LYS A 319 -21.50 17.29 18.11
CA LYS A 319 -22.91 16.87 18.22
C LYS A 319 -23.45 16.46 16.83
N PRO A 320 -24.32 15.44 16.73
CA PRO A 320 -24.97 15.10 15.47
C PRO A 320 -25.77 16.27 14.91
N LEU A 321 -25.46 16.68 13.68
CA LEU A 321 -26.15 17.74 12.92
C LEU A 321 -26.93 17.17 11.72
N PHE A 322 -26.49 16.05 11.15
CA PHE A 322 -27.07 15.44 9.97
C PHE A 322 -27.05 13.92 10.05
N GLY A 323 -28.22 13.28 9.88
CA GLY A 323 -28.37 11.84 9.95
C GLY A 323 -28.01 11.25 11.32
N SER A 324 -27.72 9.94 11.33
CA SER A 324 -27.28 9.18 12.52
C SER A 324 -25.94 9.69 13.08
N PRO A 325 -25.53 9.28 14.30
CA PRO A 325 -24.15 9.48 14.78
C PRO A 325 -23.12 8.84 13.83
N VAL A 326 -21.90 9.36 13.79
CA VAL A 326 -20.80 8.78 12.99
C VAL A 326 -20.45 7.39 13.51
N ILE A 327 -20.30 6.43 12.59
CA ILE A 327 -19.84 5.07 12.88
C ILE A 327 -18.61 4.83 12.01
N LEU A 328 -17.50 4.47 12.63
CA LEU A 328 -16.27 4.11 11.93
C LEU A 328 -15.99 2.62 12.08
N ALA A 329 -15.13 2.06 11.24
CA ALA A 329 -14.84 0.62 11.27
C ALA A 329 -14.36 0.15 12.65
N ARG A 330 -13.60 0.97 13.39
CA ARG A 330 -13.16 0.68 14.77
C ARG A 330 -14.29 0.54 15.79
N ASP A 331 -15.46 1.10 15.48
CA ASP A 331 -16.62 1.09 16.37
C ASP A 331 -17.54 -0.13 16.09
N VAL A 332 -17.19 -0.98 15.12
CA VAL A 332 -17.99 -2.14 14.69
C VAL A 332 -17.39 -3.44 15.22
N PRO A 333 -18.05 -4.13 16.18
CA PRO A 333 -17.52 -5.36 16.77
C PRO A 333 -17.24 -6.48 15.75
N GLN A 334 -18.07 -6.59 14.71
CA GLN A 334 -17.89 -7.60 13.65
C GLN A 334 -16.59 -7.40 12.86
N LEU A 335 -16.03 -6.18 12.86
CA LEU A 335 -14.80 -5.85 12.13
C LEU A 335 -13.54 -5.91 12.99
N GLU A 336 -13.66 -6.11 14.31
CA GLU A 336 -12.54 -6.01 15.28
C GLU A 336 -11.27 -6.72 14.82
N ARG A 337 -11.39 -7.97 14.33
CA ARG A 337 -10.24 -8.79 13.88
C ARG A 337 -9.54 -8.30 12.60
N PHE A 338 -10.19 -7.41 11.84
CA PHE A 338 -9.69 -6.86 10.57
C PHE A 338 -9.23 -5.40 10.72
N VAL A 339 -9.61 -4.73 11.82
CA VAL A 339 -9.33 -3.31 12.01
C VAL A 339 -7.89 -3.11 12.47
N ARG A 340 -7.14 -2.34 11.69
CA ARG A 340 -5.81 -1.80 12.05
C ARG A 340 -5.46 -0.65 11.10
N PRO A 341 -4.58 0.29 11.50
CA PRO A 341 -4.17 1.38 10.61
C PRO A 341 -3.63 0.82 9.27
N ALA A 342 -4.29 1.17 8.16
CA ALA A 342 -3.89 0.67 6.84
C ALA A 342 -2.46 1.13 6.50
N ARG A 343 -2.08 2.31 7.00
CA ARG A 343 -0.75 2.88 6.83
C ARG A 343 0.37 1.96 7.34
N VAL A 344 0.16 1.21 8.42
CA VAL A 344 1.16 0.26 8.94
C VAL A 344 1.47 -0.84 7.92
N VAL A 345 0.43 -1.35 7.25
CA VAL A 345 0.60 -2.40 6.22
C VAL A 345 1.23 -1.82 4.97
N VAL A 346 0.78 -0.64 4.53
CA VAL A 346 1.36 0.06 3.36
C VAL A 346 2.84 0.35 3.59
N ASP A 347 3.22 0.95 4.72
CA ASP A 347 4.62 1.30 5.01
C ASP A 347 5.50 0.05 5.11
N ARG A 348 4.99 -1.04 5.70
CA ARG A 348 5.69 -2.34 5.71
C ARG A 348 5.96 -2.85 4.29
N LEU A 349 4.94 -2.86 3.42
CA LEU A 349 5.09 -3.33 2.04
C LEU A 349 6.09 -2.47 1.25
N LEU A 350 5.97 -1.14 1.33
CA LEU A 350 6.91 -0.22 0.68
C LEU A 350 8.36 -0.41 1.17
N ARG A 351 8.54 -0.63 2.48
CA ARG A 351 9.84 -0.90 3.08
C ARG A 351 10.44 -2.22 2.60
N GLU A 352 9.63 -3.26 2.48
CA GLU A 352 10.03 -4.58 1.96
C GLU A 352 10.27 -4.59 0.45
N GLY A 353 10.10 -3.46 -0.25
CA GLY A 353 10.24 -3.38 -1.70
C GLY A 353 9.08 -4.03 -2.46
N LYS A 354 7.95 -4.24 -1.78
CA LYS A 354 6.80 -4.98 -2.29
C LYS A 354 5.79 -4.05 -2.98
N PRO A 355 5.45 -4.27 -4.26
CA PRO A 355 4.55 -3.41 -5.01
C PRO A 355 3.10 -3.44 -4.51
N ILE A 356 2.41 -2.30 -4.62
CA ILE A 356 1.02 -2.11 -4.20
C ILE A 356 0.20 -1.59 -5.38
N LEU A 357 -0.99 -2.16 -5.60
CA LEU A 357 -1.99 -1.65 -6.55
C LEU A 357 -3.11 -0.94 -5.80
N VAL A 358 -3.33 0.35 -6.11
CA VAL A 358 -4.42 1.17 -5.59
C VAL A 358 -5.54 1.23 -6.62
N GLU A 359 -6.69 0.66 -6.28
CA GLU A 359 -7.86 0.63 -7.14
C GLU A 359 -8.83 1.78 -6.84
N GLY A 360 -8.84 2.77 -7.73
CA GLY A 360 -9.80 3.88 -7.70
C GLY A 360 -11.22 3.46 -8.09
N THR A 361 -12.19 4.24 -7.64
CA THR A 361 -13.61 4.06 -7.97
C THR A 361 -14.10 5.16 -8.93
N GLN A 362 -15.14 4.85 -9.71
CA GLN A 362 -15.71 5.77 -10.71
C GLN A 362 -14.66 6.24 -11.75
N GLY A 363 -14.96 7.28 -12.53
CA GLY A 363 -14.01 7.87 -13.49
C GLY A 363 -13.81 9.35 -13.22
N THR A 364 -12.80 9.96 -13.82
CA THR A 364 -12.36 11.34 -13.54
C THR A 364 -13.45 12.37 -13.81
N GLU A 365 -14.31 12.17 -14.82
CA GLU A 365 -15.43 13.09 -15.09
C GLU A 365 -16.55 13.02 -14.04
N LEU A 366 -16.48 12.07 -13.11
CA LEU A 366 -17.35 11.99 -11.94
C LEU A 366 -16.70 12.57 -10.67
N SER A 367 -15.50 13.15 -10.77
CA SER A 367 -14.86 13.86 -9.65
C SER A 367 -15.77 15.00 -9.16
N ILE A 368 -15.87 15.16 -7.85
CA ILE A 368 -16.59 16.27 -7.22
C ILE A 368 -16.00 17.64 -7.58
N HIS A 369 -14.71 17.72 -7.88
CA HIS A 369 -14.00 18.98 -8.16
C HIS A 369 -13.75 19.21 -9.65
N HIS A 370 -13.42 18.14 -10.39
CA HIS A 370 -12.98 18.22 -11.78
C HIS A 370 -14.02 17.71 -12.78
N GLY A 371 -15.06 17.04 -12.29
CA GLY A 371 -16.20 16.63 -13.10
C GLY A 371 -17.22 17.76 -13.33
N ARG A 372 -18.27 17.44 -14.09
CA ARG A 372 -19.36 18.39 -14.39
C ARG A 372 -20.40 18.43 -13.27
N TYR A 373 -20.08 19.15 -12.20
CA TYR A 373 -20.99 19.40 -11.08
C TYR A 373 -22.34 20.02 -11.57
N PRO A 374 -23.51 19.61 -11.05
CA PRO A 374 -23.72 18.71 -9.90
C PRO A 374 -23.75 17.22 -10.23
N HIS A 375 -23.54 16.82 -11.48
CA HIS A 375 -23.74 15.44 -11.94
C HIS A 375 -22.51 14.54 -11.72
N VAL A 376 -21.98 14.55 -10.50
CA VAL A 376 -20.71 13.94 -10.10
C VAL A 376 -20.91 13.07 -8.85
N THR A 377 -19.88 12.35 -8.43
CA THR A 377 -19.89 11.67 -7.13
C THR A 377 -19.54 12.64 -6.00
N SER A 378 -19.59 12.17 -4.75
CA SER A 378 -19.32 12.98 -3.57
C SER A 378 -17.82 13.09 -3.23
N ARG A 379 -16.93 12.67 -4.14
CA ARG A 379 -15.49 12.50 -3.88
C ARG A 379 -14.63 12.83 -5.07
N GLU A 380 -13.34 13.01 -4.80
CA GLU A 380 -12.31 13.11 -5.83
C GLU A 380 -12.02 11.71 -6.40
N THR A 381 -11.89 11.59 -7.72
CA THR A 381 -11.73 10.32 -8.45
C THR A 381 -10.47 10.28 -9.32
N THR A 382 -9.67 11.34 -9.29
CA THR A 382 -8.32 11.38 -9.89
C THR A 382 -7.33 10.50 -9.13
N SER A 383 -6.17 10.25 -9.75
CA SER A 383 -5.03 9.58 -9.13
C SER A 383 -4.61 10.24 -7.81
N SER A 384 -4.56 11.58 -7.77
CA SER A 384 -4.28 12.38 -6.57
C SER A 384 -5.31 12.14 -5.46
N GLY A 385 -6.61 12.07 -5.80
CA GLY A 385 -7.65 11.71 -4.84
C GLY A 385 -7.47 10.30 -4.28
N CYS A 386 -7.15 9.34 -5.16
CA CYS A 386 -6.95 7.95 -4.77
C CYS A 386 -5.81 7.80 -3.77
N ILE A 387 -4.65 8.44 -4.00
CA ILE A 387 -3.51 8.35 -3.08
C ILE A 387 -3.75 9.12 -1.78
N SER A 388 -4.51 10.23 -1.83
CA SER A 388 -4.94 10.95 -0.63
C SER A 388 -5.85 10.08 0.24
N ASP A 389 -6.83 9.41 -0.36
CA ASP A 389 -7.74 8.49 0.33
C ASP A 389 -7.00 7.24 0.87
N ALA A 390 -5.95 6.82 0.17
CA ALA A 390 -5.11 5.69 0.56
C ALA A 390 -4.06 6.02 1.64
N GLY A 391 -3.75 7.31 1.86
CA GLY A 391 -2.67 7.74 2.76
C GLY A 391 -1.27 7.46 2.19
N ILE A 392 -1.13 7.50 0.86
CA ILE A 392 0.12 7.19 0.13
C ILE A 392 0.82 8.49 -0.27
N PRO A 393 2.13 8.63 0.00
CA PRO A 393 2.88 9.80 -0.42
C PRO A 393 3.02 9.84 -1.96
N PRO A 394 2.92 11.02 -2.61
CA PRO A 394 3.05 11.13 -4.06
C PRO A 394 4.35 10.52 -4.62
N GLY A 395 5.48 10.63 -3.88
CA GLY A 395 6.76 10.05 -4.28
C GLY A 395 6.83 8.53 -4.27
N ALA A 396 5.83 7.83 -3.73
CA ALA A 396 5.73 6.36 -3.79
C ALA A 396 5.00 5.87 -5.06
N VAL A 397 4.35 6.77 -5.81
CA VAL A 397 3.65 6.41 -7.05
C VAL A 397 4.67 6.14 -8.15
N ARG A 398 4.59 4.95 -8.73
CA ARG A 398 5.36 4.51 -9.89
C ARG A 398 4.58 4.73 -11.16
N ASP A 399 3.44 4.08 -11.29
CA ASP A 399 2.58 4.19 -12.47
C ASP A 399 1.18 4.68 -12.15
N VAL A 400 0.62 5.46 -13.07
CA VAL A 400 -0.81 5.79 -13.09
C VAL A 400 -1.42 5.17 -14.34
N ILE A 401 -2.15 4.09 -14.13
CA ILE A 401 -2.83 3.32 -15.17
C ILE A 401 -4.22 3.94 -15.38
N MET A 402 -4.39 4.69 -16.47
CA MET A 402 -5.71 5.25 -16.79
C MET A 402 -6.50 4.30 -17.69
N VAL A 403 -7.65 3.85 -17.20
CA VAL A 403 -8.54 2.95 -17.92
C VAL A 403 -9.55 3.74 -18.74
N LEU A 404 -9.65 3.41 -20.02
CA LEU A 404 -10.55 4.01 -20.98
C LEU A 404 -11.34 2.93 -21.68
N ARG A 405 -12.59 3.21 -22.05
CA ARG A 405 -13.32 2.40 -23.02
C ARG A 405 -13.44 3.10 -24.36
N THR A 406 -13.48 2.31 -25.43
CA THR A 406 -13.58 2.75 -26.83
C THR A 406 -14.82 3.61 -27.12
N TYR A 407 -15.94 3.29 -26.48
CA TYR A 407 -17.15 4.11 -26.49
C TYR A 407 -17.53 4.48 -25.06
N PRO A 408 -17.32 5.73 -24.60
CA PRO A 408 -17.73 6.15 -23.26
C PRO A 408 -19.19 5.84 -22.99
N ILE A 409 -19.52 5.46 -21.75
CA ILE A 409 -20.91 5.29 -21.29
C ILE A 409 -21.21 6.14 -20.06
N ARG A 410 -22.49 6.45 -19.82
CA ARG A 410 -22.96 7.06 -18.57
C ARG A 410 -24.26 6.40 -18.12
N VAL A 411 -24.60 6.48 -16.82
CA VAL A 411 -25.91 6.01 -16.31
C VAL A 411 -27.05 6.70 -17.09
N GLY A 412 -28.14 6.02 -17.43
CA GLY A 412 -29.33 6.66 -18.00
C GLY A 412 -30.05 7.61 -17.05
N GLY A 413 -30.93 8.46 -17.61
CA GLY A 413 -31.69 9.48 -16.87
C GLY A 413 -30.94 10.81 -16.71
N PRO A 414 -31.23 11.62 -15.68
CA PRO A 414 -30.63 12.95 -15.44
C PRO A 414 -29.21 12.83 -14.89
N SER A 415 -28.37 12.06 -15.58
CA SER A 415 -26.99 11.83 -15.18
C SER A 415 -26.05 12.92 -15.63
N GLY A 416 -26.49 13.95 -16.36
CA GLY A 416 -25.69 15.10 -16.79
C GLY A 416 -25.23 15.04 -18.25
N PRO A 417 -24.60 16.09 -18.79
CA PRO A 417 -24.21 16.14 -20.21
C PRO A 417 -23.10 15.16 -20.53
N MET A 418 -23.21 14.47 -21.67
CA MET A 418 -22.18 13.60 -22.22
C MET A 418 -21.67 14.18 -23.55
N GLY A 419 -20.65 13.58 -24.16
CA GLY A 419 -20.18 13.99 -25.49
C GLY A 419 -21.25 13.81 -26.58
N ARG A 420 -20.83 13.51 -27.81
CA ARG A 420 -21.79 13.22 -28.89
C ARG A 420 -22.44 11.85 -28.66
N GLU A 421 -23.64 11.84 -28.07
CA GLU A 421 -24.39 10.61 -27.82
C GLU A 421 -24.80 9.92 -29.13
N ILE A 422 -24.76 8.59 -29.12
CA ILE A 422 -25.16 7.69 -30.22
C ILE A 422 -25.99 6.54 -29.63
N ASP A 423 -26.57 5.69 -30.49
CA ASP A 423 -27.32 4.51 -30.05
C ASP A 423 -26.52 3.20 -30.19
N PHE A 424 -26.99 2.14 -29.54
CA PHE A 424 -26.36 0.82 -29.62
C PHE A 424 -26.44 0.21 -31.03
N ALA A 425 -27.44 0.59 -31.83
CA ALA A 425 -27.57 0.14 -33.22
C ALA A 425 -26.42 0.69 -34.08
N THR A 426 -26.01 1.93 -33.85
CA THR A 426 -24.85 2.56 -34.52
C THR A 426 -23.56 1.84 -34.16
N VAL A 427 -23.36 1.51 -32.87
CA VAL A 427 -22.17 0.76 -32.43
C VAL A 427 -22.17 -0.65 -33.04
N SER A 428 -23.31 -1.35 -32.95
CA SER A 428 -23.53 -2.67 -33.55
C SER A 428 -23.20 -2.70 -35.05
N GLY A 429 -23.68 -1.72 -35.80
CA GLY A 429 -23.42 -1.62 -37.25
C GLY A 429 -21.94 -1.35 -37.60
N ARG A 430 -21.16 -0.73 -36.69
CA ARG A 430 -19.73 -0.49 -36.87
C ARG A 430 -18.89 -1.72 -36.52
N CYS A 431 -19.14 -2.31 -35.37
CA CYS A 431 -18.28 -3.38 -34.85
C CYS A 431 -18.71 -4.79 -35.25
N GLY A 432 -19.95 -4.98 -35.74
CA GLY A 432 -20.48 -6.29 -36.11
C GLY A 432 -21.00 -7.14 -34.94
N LEU A 433 -21.08 -6.58 -33.72
CA LEU A 433 -21.72 -7.27 -32.58
C LEU A 433 -23.25 -7.13 -32.63
N PRO A 434 -24.03 -8.13 -32.18
CA PRO A 434 -25.48 -8.00 -32.07
C PRO A 434 -25.90 -6.88 -31.10
N VAL A 435 -26.87 -6.05 -31.49
CA VAL A 435 -27.36 -4.94 -30.66
C VAL A 435 -27.87 -5.40 -29.29
N ASP A 436 -28.53 -6.56 -29.22
CA ASP A 436 -29.04 -7.14 -27.98
C ASP A 436 -27.91 -7.53 -27.00
N GLU A 437 -26.76 -7.93 -27.55
CA GLU A 437 -25.59 -8.27 -26.75
C GLU A 437 -24.98 -7.01 -26.13
N ILE A 438 -24.87 -5.93 -26.91
CA ILE A 438 -24.42 -4.61 -26.42
C ILE A 438 -25.37 -4.11 -25.34
N ALA A 439 -26.68 -4.12 -25.59
CA ALA A 439 -27.69 -3.65 -24.64
C ALA A 439 -27.69 -4.43 -23.32
N ARG A 440 -27.44 -5.75 -23.37
CA ARG A 440 -27.30 -6.59 -22.17
C ARG A 440 -26.02 -6.28 -21.39
N THR A 441 -24.92 -6.05 -22.09
CA THR A 441 -23.62 -5.72 -21.51
C THR A 441 -23.65 -4.35 -20.84
N GLU A 442 -24.26 -3.37 -21.50
CA GLU A 442 -24.35 -1.98 -21.07
C GLU A 442 -25.54 -1.71 -20.14
N ARG A 443 -25.65 -2.55 -19.11
CA ARG A 443 -26.62 -2.40 -18.01
C ARG A 443 -25.90 -2.17 -16.68
N GLY A 444 -26.37 -1.20 -15.90
CA GLY A 444 -25.74 -0.82 -14.63
C GLY A 444 -25.64 -1.98 -13.63
N THR A 445 -24.44 -2.25 -13.11
CA THR A 445 -24.20 -3.36 -12.18
C THR A 445 -24.80 -3.16 -10.79
N VAL A 446 -24.90 -1.89 -10.35
CA VAL A 446 -25.49 -1.47 -9.07
C VAL A 446 -26.88 -0.88 -9.29
N SER A 447 -27.05 0.03 -10.25
CA SER A 447 -28.32 0.76 -10.47
C SER A 447 -29.34 0.05 -11.37
N ASN A 448 -28.93 -0.99 -12.10
CA ASN A 448 -29.74 -1.72 -13.10
C ASN A 448 -30.35 -0.85 -14.23
N ARG A 449 -29.93 0.42 -14.35
CA ARG A 449 -30.38 1.34 -15.41
C ARG A 449 -29.65 1.07 -16.72
N GLU A 450 -30.35 1.29 -17.83
CA GLU A 450 -29.77 1.33 -19.18
C GLU A 450 -28.75 2.48 -19.28
N ARG A 451 -27.68 2.25 -20.03
CA ARG A 451 -26.59 3.22 -20.20
C ARG A 451 -26.82 4.07 -21.43
N ARG A 452 -26.36 5.32 -21.37
CA ARG A 452 -26.17 6.18 -22.53
C ARG A 452 -24.76 5.97 -23.05
N ILE A 453 -24.57 6.00 -24.36
CA ILE A 453 -23.29 5.75 -25.03
C ILE A 453 -22.96 6.93 -25.94
N ALA A 454 -21.68 7.26 -26.09
CA ALA A 454 -21.24 8.39 -26.93
C ALA A 454 -20.01 8.05 -27.75
N GLU A 455 -19.72 8.90 -28.73
CA GLU A 455 -18.46 8.91 -29.47
C GLU A 455 -17.28 9.20 -28.53
N PHE A 456 -16.10 8.69 -28.90
CA PHE A 456 -14.86 8.96 -28.19
C PHE A 456 -14.46 10.45 -28.31
N ASP A 457 -14.08 11.06 -27.20
CA ASP A 457 -13.71 12.48 -27.11
C ASP A 457 -12.19 12.62 -26.93
N TRP A 458 -11.50 12.99 -28.01
CA TRP A 458 -10.04 13.15 -28.03
C TRP A 458 -9.57 14.33 -27.16
N GLY A 459 -10.33 15.42 -27.10
CA GLY A 459 -9.98 16.56 -26.25
C GLY A 459 -10.09 16.21 -24.77
N ARG A 460 -11.08 15.40 -24.40
CA ARG A 460 -11.20 14.84 -23.05
C ARG A 460 -10.03 13.92 -22.74
N LEU A 461 -9.71 12.96 -23.61
CA LEU A 461 -8.57 12.07 -23.40
C LEU A 461 -7.30 12.82 -22.99
N ARG A 462 -6.95 13.89 -23.74
CA ARG A 462 -5.76 14.69 -23.41
C ARG A 462 -5.82 15.29 -22.01
N ARG A 463 -6.94 15.94 -21.67
CA ARG A 463 -7.11 16.61 -20.37
C ARG A 463 -7.09 15.63 -19.20
N GLU A 464 -7.77 14.48 -19.34
CA GLU A 464 -7.83 13.50 -18.26
C GLU A 464 -6.49 12.77 -18.07
N ALA A 465 -5.75 12.53 -19.15
CA ALA A 465 -4.39 12.00 -19.07
C ALA A 465 -3.45 12.96 -18.33
N GLU A 466 -3.53 14.26 -18.64
CA GLU A 466 -2.74 15.31 -17.96
C GLU A 466 -3.13 15.44 -16.49
N LEU A 467 -4.43 15.54 -16.18
CA LEU A 467 -4.93 15.73 -14.82
C LEU A 467 -4.54 14.58 -13.89
N ASN A 468 -4.59 13.35 -14.39
CA ASN A 468 -4.21 12.18 -13.60
C ASN A 468 -2.69 11.93 -13.59
N GLY A 469 -1.91 12.62 -14.44
CA GLY A 469 -0.51 12.27 -14.66
C GLY A 469 -0.37 10.81 -15.12
N ALA A 470 -1.24 10.37 -16.04
CA ALA A 470 -1.23 9.01 -16.54
C ALA A 470 0.16 8.64 -17.08
N THR A 471 0.68 7.46 -16.73
CA THR A 471 1.94 6.91 -17.26
C THR A 471 1.69 5.87 -18.34
N CYS A 472 0.54 5.20 -18.29
CA CYS A 472 0.07 4.29 -19.33
C CYS A 472 -1.45 4.19 -19.37
N ILE A 473 -1.97 3.61 -20.45
CA ILE A 473 -3.39 3.41 -20.71
C ILE A 473 -3.73 1.92 -20.75
N ALA A 474 -4.85 1.57 -20.10
CA ALA A 474 -5.56 0.34 -20.36
C ALA A 474 -6.81 0.63 -21.20
N LEU A 475 -6.83 0.21 -22.46
CA LEU A 475 -7.96 0.42 -23.37
C LEU A 475 -8.89 -0.78 -23.33
N THR A 476 -10.16 -0.59 -23.05
CA THR A 476 -11.14 -1.68 -22.92
C THR A 476 -12.23 -1.63 -23.98
N PHE A 477 -12.89 -2.76 -24.18
CA PHE A 477 -13.94 -2.94 -25.20
C PHE A 477 -13.41 -2.73 -26.63
N ALA A 478 -12.26 -3.32 -26.95
CA ALA A 478 -11.73 -3.30 -28.32
C ALA A 478 -12.66 -4.06 -29.30
N ASP A 479 -13.46 -5.00 -28.82
CA ASP A 479 -14.53 -5.65 -29.60
C ASP A 479 -15.66 -4.69 -30.02
N TYR A 480 -15.74 -3.49 -29.42
CA TYR A 480 -16.68 -2.45 -29.86
C TYR A 480 -16.12 -1.63 -31.01
N ILE A 481 -14.83 -1.75 -31.34
CA ILE A 481 -14.29 -1.24 -32.60
C ILE A 481 -14.58 -2.27 -33.71
N ASP A 482 -14.21 -3.53 -33.46
CA ASP A 482 -14.41 -4.64 -34.40
C ASP A 482 -14.52 -5.96 -33.61
N CYS A 483 -15.59 -6.72 -33.84
CA CYS A 483 -15.88 -7.96 -33.13
C CYS A 483 -14.81 -9.05 -33.36
N ALA A 484 -14.07 -9.00 -34.47
CA ALA A 484 -12.98 -9.93 -34.75
C ALA A 484 -11.84 -9.84 -33.73
N ASN A 485 -11.72 -8.72 -33.00
CA ASN A 485 -10.72 -8.57 -31.94
C ASN A 485 -10.86 -9.60 -30.82
N ARG A 486 -12.04 -10.21 -30.63
CA ARG A 486 -12.26 -11.25 -29.61
C ARG A 486 -11.35 -12.46 -29.79
N ASP A 487 -10.93 -12.74 -31.02
CA ASP A 487 -10.07 -13.86 -31.36
C ASP A 487 -8.57 -13.52 -31.28
N ALA A 488 -8.20 -12.25 -31.08
CA ALA A 488 -6.82 -11.81 -31.00
C ALA A 488 -6.08 -12.49 -29.83
N SER A 489 -4.88 -13.01 -30.06
CA SER A 489 -4.04 -13.64 -29.02
C SER A 489 -2.91 -12.72 -28.55
N CYS A 490 -2.53 -11.76 -29.40
CA CYS A 490 -1.57 -10.71 -29.11
C CYS A 490 -2.01 -9.38 -29.74
N PHE A 491 -1.29 -8.30 -29.43
CA PHE A 491 -1.58 -6.96 -29.98
C PHE A 491 -1.55 -6.92 -31.52
N GLY A 492 -0.75 -7.78 -32.15
CA GLY A 492 -0.61 -7.84 -33.61
C GLY A 492 -1.81 -8.44 -34.33
N ASP A 493 -2.58 -9.25 -33.62
CA ASP A 493 -3.78 -9.89 -34.15
C ASP A 493 -5.00 -8.96 -34.08
N LEU A 494 -4.88 -7.80 -33.42
CA LEU A 494 -5.95 -6.80 -33.39
C LEU A 494 -6.20 -6.26 -34.80
N SER A 495 -7.45 -5.93 -35.11
CA SER A 495 -7.82 -5.38 -36.41
C SER A 495 -7.06 -4.09 -36.71
N ALA A 496 -6.85 -3.80 -38.00
CA ALA A 496 -6.13 -2.61 -38.43
C ALA A 496 -6.76 -1.31 -37.87
N GLU A 497 -8.10 -1.26 -37.81
CA GLU A 497 -8.83 -0.14 -37.22
C GLU A 497 -8.54 0.01 -35.72
N THR A 498 -8.50 -1.09 -34.96
CA THR A 498 -8.13 -1.06 -33.54
C THR A 498 -6.68 -0.61 -33.33
N GLN A 499 -5.75 -1.09 -34.16
CA GLN A 499 -4.35 -0.65 -34.09
C GLN A 499 -4.21 0.85 -34.41
N ASP A 500 -4.94 1.37 -35.40
CA ASP A 500 -4.99 2.80 -35.70
C ASP A 500 -5.61 3.62 -34.56
N PHE A 501 -6.67 3.10 -33.95
CA PHE A 501 -7.29 3.73 -32.79
C PHE A 501 -6.31 3.80 -31.62
N ILE A 502 -5.59 2.71 -31.31
CA ILE A 502 -4.55 2.67 -30.28
C ILE A 502 -3.46 3.71 -30.56
N ARG A 503 -2.90 3.73 -31.79
CA ARG A 503 -1.88 4.72 -32.16
C ARG A 503 -2.36 6.16 -31.98
N LYS A 504 -3.64 6.42 -32.22
CA LYS A 504 -4.25 7.74 -32.00
C LYS A 504 -4.44 8.05 -30.51
N VAL A 505 -4.87 7.07 -29.70
CA VAL A 505 -4.94 7.21 -28.24
C VAL A 505 -3.57 7.57 -27.68
N GLU A 506 -2.52 6.86 -28.07
CA GLU A 506 -1.15 7.11 -27.60
C GLU A 506 -0.66 8.52 -27.99
N ARG A 507 -0.89 8.92 -29.24
CA ARG A 507 -0.51 10.25 -29.74
C ARG A 507 -1.22 11.37 -28.97
N VAL A 508 -2.49 11.20 -28.64
CA VAL A 508 -3.30 12.23 -27.96
C VAL A 508 -3.02 12.24 -26.45
N ALA A 509 -2.94 11.07 -25.80
CA ALA A 509 -2.65 10.96 -24.38
C ALA A 509 -1.19 11.34 -24.08
N GLY A 510 -0.26 11.06 -25.00
CA GLY A 510 1.18 11.24 -24.80
C GLY A 510 1.83 10.10 -24.00
N VAL A 511 1.13 8.97 -23.85
CA VAL A 511 1.57 7.80 -23.09
C VAL A 511 1.14 6.50 -23.77
N PRO A 512 1.87 5.39 -23.57
CA PRO A 512 1.59 4.13 -24.25
C PRO A 512 0.29 3.46 -23.78
N VAL A 513 -0.35 2.74 -24.69
CA VAL A 513 -1.37 1.75 -24.36
C VAL A 513 -0.66 0.43 -24.08
N THR A 514 -0.69 -0.01 -22.82
CA THR A 514 0.03 -1.21 -22.34
C THR A 514 -0.90 -2.41 -22.15
N LEU A 515 -2.21 -2.17 -21.99
CA LEU A 515 -3.22 -3.21 -21.80
C LEU A 515 -4.40 -2.97 -22.75
N VAL A 516 -4.90 -4.03 -23.39
CA VAL A 516 -6.10 -3.98 -24.24
C VAL A 516 -7.08 -5.07 -23.83
N SER A 517 -8.30 -4.70 -23.40
CA SER A 517 -9.39 -5.66 -23.24
C SER A 517 -10.10 -5.89 -24.57
N LYS A 518 -9.92 -7.08 -25.14
CA LYS A 518 -10.58 -7.54 -26.35
C LYS A 518 -11.95 -8.21 -26.10
N ALA A 519 -12.23 -8.63 -24.88
CA ALA A 519 -13.51 -9.22 -24.48
C ALA A 519 -13.63 -9.28 -22.95
N PHE A 520 -14.86 -9.37 -22.44
CA PHE A 520 -15.09 -9.72 -21.03
C PHE A 520 -15.00 -11.25 -20.86
N ALA A 521 -13.77 -11.76 -20.83
CA ALA A 521 -13.46 -13.19 -20.72
C ALA A 521 -12.14 -13.40 -19.95
N LYS A 522 -11.85 -14.65 -19.58
CA LYS A 522 -10.61 -15.05 -18.89
C LYS A 522 -9.34 -14.55 -19.60
N ASP A 523 -9.20 -14.87 -20.88
CA ASP A 523 -8.08 -14.45 -21.72
C ASP A 523 -8.42 -13.17 -22.51
N GLY A 524 -9.28 -12.34 -21.92
CA GLY A 524 -9.84 -11.14 -22.54
C GLY A 524 -8.92 -9.92 -22.51
N ILE A 525 -7.86 -9.93 -21.69
CA ILE A 525 -6.88 -8.85 -21.58
C ILE A 525 -5.60 -9.25 -22.31
N LEU A 526 -5.18 -8.44 -23.27
CA LEU A 526 -3.89 -8.52 -23.93
C LEU A 526 -2.93 -7.57 -23.21
N GLU A 527 -1.71 -8.05 -22.96
CA GLU A 527 -0.61 -7.22 -22.47
C GLU A 527 0.36 -6.91 -23.61
N ARG A 528 0.77 -5.65 -23.72
CA ARG A 528 1.72 -5.23 -24.74
C ARG A 528 3.12 -5.52 -24.22
N GLY A 529 3.78 -6.53 -24.81
CA GLY A 529 5.21 -6.74 -24.64
C GLY A 529 6.05 -5.69 -25.36
N ASP A 530 7.36 -5.92 -25.48
CA ASP A 530 8.26 -5.05 -26.27
C ASP A 530 7.94 -5.17 -27.77
N TRP A 531 7.17 -4.22 -28.28
CA TRP A 531 6.99 -4.02 -29.72
C TRP A 531 8.07 -3.06 -30.22
N SER A 532 9.05 -3.60 -30.96
CA SER A 532 10.05 -2.83 -31.72
C SER A 532 9.46 -2.21 -32.98
#